data_AF-A0A0G9H9U2-F1
#
_entry.id   AF-A0A0G9H9U2-F1
#
_cell.length_a   1.000
_cell.length_b   1.000
_cell.length_c   1.000
_cell.angle_alpha   90.00
_cell.angle_beta   90.00
_cell.angle_gamma   90.00
#
_symmetry.space_group_name_H-M   'P 1'
#
loop_
_entity.id
_entity.type
_entity.pdbx_description
1 polymer ?
#
loop_
_entity_poly.entity_id
_entity_poly.type
_entity_poly.pdbx_seq_one_letter_code
_entity_poly.pdbx_strand_id
1 'polypeptide(L)'
;MKPYIALGACMVALMPGCSTVSVNDQWRDPSFAGPPLSNVLVVGITRSDTMKRVFEDVFSQQLQAAGIRAERSYARLPQGATQLSLSDLKTTGIDGVLTTRVERVEQKVNVTPSGPSYGGFYGWYGSAWASTPDVHQYEVVTLETSVWDVKSEKLVWTVTTQGVRTNDLTQATKDLASTLIPKLKSEGVLR
;
A
#
# COMPACT_ATOMS: atom_id res chain seq x y z
N MET A 1 22.97 45.64 34.09
CA MET A 1 21.80 44.88 33.61
C MET A 1 22.21 44.20 32.31
N LYS A 2 22.28 42.87 32.27
CA LYS A 2 22.79 42.08 31.12
C LYS A 2 21.59 41.48 30.38
N PRO A 3 21.42 41.70 29.07
CA PRO A 3 20.33 41.08 28.32
C PRO A 3 20.73 39.66 27.91
N TYR A 4 19.91 38.68 28.31
CA TYR A 4 20.01 37.31 27.83
C TYR A 4 19.31 37.22 26.46
N ILE A 5 20.09 36.92 25.41
CA ILE A 5 19.57 36.58 24.09
C ILE A 5 19.17 35.10 24.14
N ALA A 6 17.86 34.83 24.21
CA ALA A 6 17.32 33.48 24.09
C ALA A 6 17.31 33.08 22.60
N LEU A 7 18.21 32.17 22.23
CA LEU A 7 18.28 31.56 20.90
C LEU A 7 17.17 30.51 20.80
N GLY A 8 16.04 30.87 20.18
CA GLY A 8 14.92 29.96 19.95
C GLY A 8 15.26 28.93 18.87
N ALA A 9 15.45 27.67 19.27
CA ALA A 9 15.60 26.55 18.35
C ALA A 9 14.25 26.27 17.66
N CYS A 10 14.14 26.69 16.40
CA CYS A 10 13.00 26.41 15.53
C CYS A 10 13.05 24.94 15.09
N MET A 11 12.41 24.06 15.84
CA MET A 11 12.24 22.65 15.51
C MET A 11 11.27 22.54 14.32
N VAL A 12 11.83 22.45 13.11
CA VAL A 12 11.07 22.18 11.88
C VAL A 12 10.52 20.76 11.98
N ALA A 13 9.25 20.64 12.36
CA ALA A 13 8.51 19.39 12.31
C ALA A 13 8.30 19.02 10.84
N LEU A 14 9.10 18.08 10.32
CA LEU A 14 8.82 17.42 9.05
C LEU A 14 7.53 16.61 9.23
N MET A 15 6.41 17.14 8.75
CA MET A 15 5.19 16.36 8.61
C MET A 15 5.44 15.28 7.55
N PRO A 16 5.42 13.98 7.89
CA PRO A 16 5.47 12.94 6.87
C PRO A 16 4.26 13.14 5.95
N GLY A 17 4.50 13.24 4.65
CA GLY A 17 3.42 13.34 3.66
C GLY A 17 2.55 12.10 3.75
N CYS A 18 1.31 12.25 4.22
CA CYS A 18 0.31 11.19 4.21
C CYS A 18 -0.10 10.91 2.76
N SER A 19 0.57 9.96 2.10
CA SER A 19 -0.08 9.15 1.07
C SER A 19 -1.14 8.30 1.78
N THR A 20 -2.38 8.77 1.77
CA THR A 20 -3.50 8.03 2.37
C THR A 20 -3.84 6.83 1.49
N VAL A 21 -3.40 5.64 1.89
CA VAL A 21 -3.97 4.38 1.41
C VAL A 21 -5.32 4.21 2.08
N SER A 22 -6.41 4.20 1.31
CA SER A 22 -7.76 3.99 1.86
C SER A 22 -8.09 2.50 1.89
N VAL A 23 -8.71 2.05 2.97
CA VAL A 23 -9.30 0.70 3.09
C VAL A 23 -10.75 0.77 2.63
N ASN A 24 -11.14 -0.12 1.71
CA ASN A 24 -12.48 -0.14 1.13
C ASN A 24 -13.27 -1.34 1.63
N ASP A 25 -13.02 -2.52 1.03
CA ASP A 25 -13.71 -3.77 1.36
C ASP A 25 -12.81 -4.63 2.24
N GLN A 26 -13.32 -5.12 3.37
CA GLN A 26 -12.59 -6.01 4.25
C GLN A 26 -13.44 -7.20 4.68
N TRP A 27 -12.78 -8.34 4.83
CA TRP A 27 -13.40 -9.54 5.36
C TRP A 27 -12.41 -10.34 6.20
N ARG A 28 -12.91 -10.92 7.29
CA ARG A 28 -12.18 -11.82 8.17
C ARG A 28 -13.05 -13.05 8.42
N ASP A 29 -12.44 -14.23 8.40
CA ASP A 29 -13.14 -15.46 8.77
C ASP A 29 -13.51 -15.43 10.27
N PRO A 30 -14.81 -15.45 10.63
CA PRO A 30 -15.22 -15.50 12.03
C PRO A 30 -14.88 -16.85 12.69
N SER A 31 -14.65 -17.90 11.89
CA SER A 31 -14.31 -19.23 12.36
C SER A 31 -12.80 -19.46 12.55
N PHE A 32 -11.97 -18.47 12.20
CA PHE A 32 -10.54 -18.54 12.47
C PHE A 32 -10.28 -18.49 13.99
N ALA A 33 -10.11 -19.69 14.56
CA ALA A 33 -9.87 -19.93 15.99
C ALA A 33 -8.41 -20.29 16.31
N GLY A 34 -7.54 -20.32 15.30
CA GLY A 34 -6.11 -20.58 15.48
C GLY A 34 -5.43 -19.44 16.25
N PRO A 35 -4.25 -19.68 16.84
CA PRO A 35 -3.46 -18.58 17.35
C PRO A 35 -3.15 -17.61 16.20
N PRO A 36 -2.99 -16.30 16.49
CA PRO A 36 -2.55 -15.34 15.49
C PRO A 36 -1.25 -15.81 14.81
N LEU A 37 -1.19 -15.65 13.50
CA LEU A 37 -0.07 -16.10 12.67
C LEU A 37 1.19 -15.30 13.02
N SER A 38 2.33 -15.96 12.99
CA SER A 38 3.59 -15.42 13.53
C SER A 38 4.78 -15.59 12.58
N ASN A 39 4.65 -16.43 11.55
CA ASN A 39 5.64 -16.66 10.52
C ASN A 39 5.00 -16.66 9.13
N VAL A 40 5.16 -15.54 8.43
CA VAL A 40 4.42 -15.23 7.22
C VAL A 40 5.32 -15.30 6.00
N LEU A 41 4.89 -16.04 4.97
CA LEU A 41 5.44 -15.91 3.64
C LEU A 41 4.76 -14.74 2.91
N VAL A 42 5.55 -13.77 2.45
CA VAL A 42 5.06 -12.63 1.67
C VAL A 42 5.16 -12.94 0.18
N VAL A 43 4.05 -12.76 -0.53
CA VAL A 43 3.92 -13.07 -1.96
C VAL A 43 3.36 -11.85 -2.71
N GLY A 44 4.20 -11.21 -3.51
CA GLY A 44 3.76 -10.20 -4.49
C GLY A 44 3.37 -10.88 -5.79
N ILE A 45 2.11 -10.74 -6.21
CA ILE A 45 1.60 -11.30 -7.46
C ILE A 45 1.69 -10.24 -8.56
N THR A 46 2.76 -10.29 -9.33
CA THR A 46 3.02 -9.36 -10.45
C THR A 46 3.86 -10.04 -11.53
N ARG A 47 3.77 -9.53 -12.76
CA ARG A 47 4.60 -9.98 -13.89
C ARG A 47 6.04 -9.45 -13.83
N SER A 48 6.29 -8.41 -13.03
CA SER A 48 7.63 -7.81 -12.90
C SER A 48 8.38 -8.42 -11.72
N ASP A 49 9.41 -9.22 -11.99
CA ASP A 49 10.25 -9.83 -10.95
C ASP A 49 10.93 -8.78 -10.07
N THR A 50 11.36 -7.66 -10.66
CA THR A 50 11.92 -6.52 -9.92
C THR A 50 10.92 -5.94 -8.94
N MET A 51 9.69 -5.67 -9.37
CA MET A 51 8.65 -5.13 -8.48
C MET A 51 8.29 -6.14 -7.39
N LYS A 52 8.20 -7.43 -7.74
CA LYS A 52 7.95 -8.52 -6.79
C LYS A 52 8.99 -8.53 -5.68
N ARG A 53 10.28 -8.50 -6.03
CA ARG A 53 11.39 -8.51 -5.05
C ARG A 53 11.35 -7.30 -4.14
N VAL A 54 11.24 -6.10 -4.71
CA VAL A 54 11.17 -4.85 -3.93
C VAL A 54 9.98 -4.88 -2.96
N PHE A 55 8.79 -5.27 -3.45
CA PHE A 55 7.61 -5.38 -2.62
C PHE A 55 7.81 -6.37 -1.45
N GLU A 56 8.25 -7.60 -1.75
CA GLU A 56 8.42 -8.64 -0.73
C GLU A 56 9.53 -8.27 0.26
N ASP A 57 10.63 -7.67 -0.20
CA ASP A 57 11.71 -7.21 0.68
C ASP A 57 11.21 -6.17 1.69
N VAL A 58 10.56 -5.12 1.18
CA VAL A 58 10.10 -4.01 2.01
C VAL A 58 8.99 -4.47 2.95
N PHE A 59 8.00 -5.21 2.46
CA PHE A 59 6.89 -5.67 3.29
C PHE A 59 7.34 -6.67 4.37
N SER A 60 8.22 -7.62 4.03
CA SER A 60 8.81 -8.52 5.04
C SER A 60 9.62 -7.75 6.09
N GLN A 61 10.39 -6.73 5.70
CA GLN A 61 11.10 -5.87 6.66
C GLN A 61 10.14 -5.15 7.61
N GLN A 62 9.01 -4.63 7.11
CA GLN A 62 7.99 -4.00 7.95
C GLN A 62 7.33 -4.99 8.93
N LEU A 63 7.03 -6.21 8.48
CA LEU A 63 6.53 -7.29 9.34
C LEU A 63 7.54 -7.65 10.43
N GLN A 64 8.82 -7.80 10.07
CA GLN A 64 9.92 -8.10 10.99
C GLN A 64 10.12 -6.99 12.02
N ALA A 65 10.06 -5.72 11.60
CA ALA A 65 10.11 -4.57 12.50
C ALA A 65 8.92 -4.56 13.48
N ALA A 66 7.78 -5.13 13.08
CA ALA A 66 6.61 -5.33 13.94
C ALA A 66 6.65 -6.64 14.76
N GLY A 67 7.77 -7.36 14.79
CA GLY A 67 7.94 -8.58 15.58
C GLY A 67 7.34 -9.85 14.96
N ILE A 68 6.97 -9.82 13.68
CA ILE A 68 6.46 -10.98 12.93
C ILE A 68 7.60 -11.58 12.11
N ARG A 69 7.82 -12.89 12.20
CA ARG A 69 8.77 -13.55 11.29
C ARG A 69 8.19 -13.49 9.88
N ALA A 70 8.99 -13.04 8.92
CA ALA A 70 8.53 -12.90 7.56
C ALA A 70 9.61 -13.34 6.57
N GLU A 71 9.17 -14.06 5.54
CA GLU A 71 10.02 -14.57 4.48
C GLU A 71 9.52 -14.10 3.10
N ARG A 72 10.43 -13.98 2.13
CA ARG A 72 10.07 -13.60 0.76
C ARG A 72 9.85 -14.85 -0.08
N SER A 73 8.76 -14.90 -0.83
CA SER A 73 8.49 -16.03 -1.71
C SER A 73 9.48 -16.17 -2.85
N TYR A 74 10.06 -15.06 -3.35
CA TYR A 74 11.09 -15.13 -4.41
C TYR A 74 12.37 -15.86 -3.98
N ALA A 75 12.63 -15.99 -2.68
CA ALA A 75 13.79 -16.72 -2.17
C ALA A 75 13.57 -18.25 -2.13
N ARG A 76 12.31 -18.69 -2.29
CA ARG A 76 11.90 -20.10 -2.22
C ARG A 76 11.42 -20.65 -3.55
N LEU A 77 10.74 -19.81 -4.33
CA LEU A 77 10.17 -20.17 -5.61
C LEU A 77 11.13 -19.80 -6.75
N PRO A 78 11.20 -20.61 -7.82
CA PRO A 78 11.95 -20.23 -9.01
C PRO A 78 11.35 -18.96 -9.63
N GLN A 79 12.20 -18.22 -10.35
CA GLN A 79 11.77 -17.02 -11.04
C GLN A 79 10.63 -17.36 -12.03
N GLY A 80 9.56 -16.56 -12.00
CA GLY A 80 8.38 -16.78 -12.86
C GLY A 80 7.46 -17.92 -12.41
N ALA A 81 7.67 -18.52 -11.24
CA ALA A 81 6.74 -19.49 -10.67
C ALA A 81 5.32 -18.89 -10.55
N THR A 82 4.34 -19.57 -11.12
CA THR A 82 2.92 -19.23 -11.03
C THR A 82 2.15 -20.13 -10.07
N GLN A 83 2.84 -21.09 -9.46
CA GLN A 83 2.27 -22.07 -8.55
C GLN A 83 2.97 -21.97 -7.19
N LEU A 84 2.15 -22.02 -6.14
CA LEU A 84 2.58 -22.12 -4.75
C LEU A 84 1.63 -23.10 -4.05
N SER A 85 2.18 -24.17 -3.50
CA SER A 85 1.44 -25.17 -2.71
C SER A 85 1.54 -24.81 -1.24
N LEU A 86 0.41 -24.55 -0.57
CA LEU A 86 0.40 -24.35 0.88
C LEU A 86 0.76 -25.63 1.62
N SER A 87 0.45 -26.80 1.06
CA SER A 87 0.80 -28.10 1.65
C SER A 87 2.31 -28.26 1.80
N ASP A 88 3.10 -27.74 0.87
CA ASP A 88 4.57 -27.81 0.90
C ASP A 88 5.17 -26.94 2.03
N LEU A 89 4.41 -25.94 2.50
CA LEU A 89 4.84 -25.03 3.56
C LEU A 89 4.60 -25.60 4.96
N LYS A 90 3.76 -26.64 5.12
CA LYS A 90 3.37 -27.19 6.43
C LYS A 90 4.54 -27.68 7.28
N THR A 91 5.66 -28.06 6.66
CA THR A 91 6.88 -28.54 7.34
C THR A 91 7.95 -27.46 7.52
N THR A 92 7.73 -26.25 6.99
CA THR A 92 8.71 -25.15 6.99
C THR A 92 8.62 -24.23 8.21
N GLY A 93 7.56 -24.39 9.01
CA GLY A 93 7.25 -23.52 10.14
C GLY A 93 6.62 -22.18 9.75
N ILE A 94 6.33 -21.95 8.47
CA ILE A 94 5.47 -20.87 7.98
C ILE A 94 4.03 -21.22 8.35
N ASP A 95 3.36 -20.33 9.07
CA ASP A 95 1.96 -20.52 9.51
C ASP A 95 0.98 -19.68 8.67
N GLY A 96 1.46 -18.61 8.02
CA GLY A 96 0.65 -17.76 7.16
C GLY A 96 1.25 -17.47 5.79
N VAL A 97 0.40 -17.24 4.80
CA VAL A 97 0.80 -16.66 3.51
C VAL A 97 0.03 -15.36 3.29
N LEU A 98 0.76 -14.25 3.19
CA LEU A 98 0.23 -12.95 2.84
C LEU A 98 0.49 -12.71 1.36
N THR A 99 -0.57 -12.53 0.58
CA THR A 99 -0.48 -12.26 -0.85
C THR A 99 -1.04 -10.88 -1.17
N THR A 100 -0.42 -10.17 -2.11
CA THR A 100 -0.96 -8.91 -2.64
C THR A 100 -0.93 -8.94 -4.16
N ARG A 101 -2.04 -8.53 -4.79
CA ARG A 101 -2.17 -8.40 -6.25
C ARG A 101 -2.82 -7.07 -6.62
N VAL A 102 -2.53 -6.60 -7.83
CA VAL A 102 -3.30 -5.51 -8.44
C VAL A 102 -4.66 -6.07 -8.84
N GLU A 103 -5.72 -5.51 -8.29
CA GLU A 103 -7.09 -5.84 -8.65
C GLU A 103 -7.58 -4.96 -9.80
N ARG A 104 -7.30 -3.65 -9.73
CA ARG A 104 -7.79 -2.66 -10.70
C ARG A 104 -6.82 -1.49 -10.82
N VAL A 105 -6.72 -0.91 -12.02
CA VAL A 105 -6.08 0.38 -12.26
C VAL A 105 -7.08 1.24 -13.02
N GLU A 106 -7.34 2.43 -12.51
CA GLU A 106 -8.30 3.39 -13.08
C GLU A 106 -7.60 4.70 -13.40
N GLN A 107 -7.71 5.17 -14.65
CA GLN A 107 -7.28 6.51 -15.01
C GLN A 107 -8.36 7.51 -14.60
N LYS A 108 -7.96 8.51 -13.80
CA LYS A 108 -8.80 9.63 -13.39
C LYS A 108 -8.26 10.91 -14.01
N VAL A 109 -9.18 11.79 -14.38
CA VAL A 109 -8.87 13.13 -14.88
C VAL A 109 -9.52 14.12 -13.93
N ASN A 110 -8.71 15.00 -13.37
CA ASN A 110 -9.21 16.18 -12.66
C ASN A 110 -9.07 17.37 -13.60
N VAL A 111 -10.19 18.04 -13.86
CA VAL A 111 -10.22 19.26 -14.66
C VAL A 111 -10.68 20.37 -13.73
N THR A 112 -9.84 21.38 -13.53
CA THR A 112 -10.26 22.57 -12.78
C THR A 112 -11.17 23.40 -13.70
N PRO A 113 -12.47 23.55 -13.41
CA PRO A 113 -13.36 24.29 -14.29
C PRO A 113 -12.98 25.78 -14.28
N SER A 114 -12.72 26.32 -15.47
CA SER A 114 -12.48 27.73 -15.70
C SER A 114 -13.17 28.15 -17.00
N GLY A 115 -13.59 29.40 -17.09
CA GLY A 115 -14.28 29.90 -18.27
C GLY A 115 -14.03 31.39 -18.48
N PRO A 116 -14.08 31.86 -19.74
CA PRO A 116 -13.86 33.26 -20.05
C PRO A 116 -14.98 34.13 -19.48
N SER A 117 -14.64 35.36 -19.14
CA SER A 117 -15.64 36.38 -18.85
C SER A 117 -16.25 36.86 -20.18
N TYR A 118 -17.57 36.99 -20.22
CA TYR A 118 -18.26 37.46 -21.42
C TYR A 118 -18.33 38.99 -21.43
N GLY A 119 -17.72 39.59 -22.45
CA GLY A 119 -17.70 41.02 -22.74
C GLY A 119 -17.35 41.24 -24.22
N GLY A 120 -16.95 42.46 -24.61
CA GLY A 120 -16.45 42.72 -25.96
C GLY A 120 -15.30 41.76 -26.35
N PHE A 121 -15.15 41.48 -27.65
CA PHE A 121 -14.27 40.42 -28.18
C PHE A 121 -12.87 40.40 -27.57
N TYR A 122 -12.20 41.56 -27.44
CA TYR A 122 -10.85 41.63 -26.89
C TYR A 122 -10.77 41.25 -25.39
N GLY A 123 -11.78 41.61 -24.60
CA GLY A 123 -11.86 41.23 -23.18
C GLY A 123 -12.15 39.75 -23.00
N TRP A 124 -13.08 39.21 -23.81
CA TRP A 124 -13.33 37.78 -23.87
C TRP A 124 -12.06 37.00 -24.27
N TYR A 125 -11.39 37.40 -25.35
CA TYR A 125 -10.21 36.70 -25.87
C TYR A 125 -9.06 36.64 -24.87
N GLY A 126 -8.75 37.76 -24.20
CA GLY A 126 -7.74 37.77 -23.13
C GLY A 126 -8.14 36.88 -21.95
N SER A 127 -9.41 36.92 -21.54
CA SER A 127 -9.91 36.08 -20.45
C SER A 127 -9.93 34.59 -20.82
N ALA A 128 -10.19 34.23 -22.08
CA ALA A 128 -10.21 32.85 -22.56
C ALA A 128 -8.82 32.21 -22.51
N TRP A 129 -7.78 32.95 -22.88
CA TRP A 129 -6.39 32.50 -22.72
C TRP A 129 -6.03 32.32 -21.24
N ALA A 130 -6.43 33.28 -20.39
CA ALA A 130 -6.17 33.23 -18.95
C ALA A 130 -6.99 32.15 -18.21
N SER A 131 -8.13 31.73 -18.76
CA SER A 131 -9.05 30.74 -18.19
C SER A 131 -8.93 29.36 -18.83
N THR A 132 -7.76 29.02 -19.40
CA THR A 132 -7.53 27.69 -19.97
C THR A 132 -7.58 26.64 -18.85
N PRO A 133 -8.38 25.56 -18.98
CA PRO A 133 -8.49 24.56 -17.93
C PRO A 133 -7.14 23.88 -17.66
N ASP A 134 -6.83 23.70 -16.39
CA ASP A 134 -5.75 22.80 -15.97
C ASP A 134 -6.29 21.37 -15.91
N VAL A 135 -5.58 20.45 -16.57
CA VAL A 135 -5.97 19.05 -16.70
C VAL A 135 -4.90 18.18 -16.06
N HIS A 136 -5.25 17.54 -14.96
CA HIS A 136 -4.38 16.61 -14.26
C HIS A 136 -4.89 15.19 -14.41
N GLN A 137 -4.12 14.34 -15.10
CA GLN A 137 -4.40 12.92 -15.21
C GLN A 137 -3.59 12.16 -14.16
N TYR A 138 -4.22 11.22 -13.46
CA TYR A 138 -3.56 10.37 -12.48
C TYR A 138 -4.21 8.99 -12.44
N GLU A 139 -3.47 7.98 -12.01
CA GLU A 139 -3.98 6.62 -11.89
C GLU A 139 -4.31 6.30 -10.43
N VAL A 140 -5.45 5.67 -10.20
CA VAL A 140 -5.80 5.07 -8.91
C VAL A 140 -5.62 3.56 -9.03
N VAL A 141 -4.81 2.99 -8.14
CA VAL A 141 -4.53 1.56 -8.07
C VAL A 141 -5.33 0.98 -6.92
N THR A 142 -6.04 -0.10 -7.21
CA THR A 142 -6.73 -0.94 -6.22
C THR A 142 -5.92 -2.21 -6.01
N LEU A 143 -5.50 -2.46 -4.77
CA LEU A 143 -4.75 -3.65 -4.36
C LEU A 143 -5.62 -4.53 -3.48
N GLU A 144 -5.69 -5.82 -3.81
CA GLU A 144 -6.23 -6.83 -2.92
C GLU A 144 -5.07 -7.46 -2.14
N THR A 145 -5.17 -7.47 -0.81
CA THR A 145 -4.25 -8.20 0.07
C THR A 145 -5.02 -9.25 0.85
N SER A 146 -4.57 -10.51 0.78
CA SER A 146 -5.18 -11.64 1.47
C SER A 146 -4.19 -12.39 2.34
N VAL A 147 -4.69 -12.98 3.43
CA VAL A 147 -3.93 -13.83 4.35
C VAL A 147 -4.57 -15.21 4.41
N TRP A 148 -3.74 -16.22 4.24
CA TRP A 148 -4.13 -17.63 4.21
C TRP A 148 -3.45 -18.39 5.35
N ASP A 149 -4.21 -19.21 6.08
CA ASP A 149 -3.66 -20.12 7.08
C ASP A 149 -3.09 -21.36 6.39
N VAL A 150 -1.79 -21.62 6.60
CA VAL A 150 -1.09 -22.76 5.97
C VAL A 150 -1.63 -24.10 6.48
N LYS A 151 -2.06 -24.16 7.73
CA LYS A 151 -2.51 -25.42 8.35
C LYS A 151 -3.81 -25.92 7.72
N SER A 152 -4.81 -25.04 7.64
CA SER A 152 -6.14 -25.35 7.10
C SER A 152 -6.28 -25.09 5.60
N GLU A 153 -5.32 -24.39 4.99
CA GLU A 153 -5.34 -23.96 3.59
C GLU A 153 -6.53 -23.04 3.25
N LYS A 154 -7.01 -22.30 4.26
CA LYS A 154 -8.17 -21.40 4.12
C LYS A 154 -7.76 -19.94 4.13
N LEU A 155 -8.53 -19.13 3.41
CA LEU A 155 -8.49 -17.68 3.52
C LEU A 155 -9.00 -17.28 4.90
N VAL A 156 -8.18 -16.56 5.67
CA VAL A 156 -8.56 -16.08 7.01
C VAL A 156 -8.87 -14.60 7.04
N TRP A 157 -8.34 -13.85 6.08
CA TRP A 157 -8.53 -12.41 6.00
C TRP A 157 -8.26 -11.89 4.59
N THR A 158 -9.01 -10.88 4.16
CA THR A 158 -8.75 -10.16 2.90
C THR A 158 -9.18 -8.70 3.02
N VAL A 159 -8.51 -7.83 2.27
CA VAL A 159 -8.84 -6.42 2.16
C VAL A 159 -8.56 -5.90 0.75
N THR A 160 -9.38 -4.96 0.32
CA THR A 160 -9.09 -4.11 -0.84
C THR A 160 -8.70 -2.71 -0.35
N THR A 161 -7.59 -2.21 -0.89
CA THR A 161 -7.06 -0.87 -0.61
C THR A 161 -6.93 -0.07 -1.89
N GLN A 162 -7.09 1.26 -1.80
CA GLN A 162 -6.92 2.17 -2.93
C GLN A 162 -5.89 3.26 -2.62
N GLY A 163 -5.13 3.63 -3.65
CA GLY A 163 -4.16 4.72 -3.57
C GLY A 163 -3.83 5.28 -4.95
N VAL A 164 -3.31 6.49 -5.00
CA VAL A 164 -2.80 7.08 -6.24
C VAL A 164 -1.49 6.38 -6.62
N ARG A 165 -1.35 6.00 -7.89
CA ARG A 165 -0.13 5.38 -8.41
C ARG A 165 1.06 6.31 -8.20
N THR A 166 2.14 5.75 -7.65
CA THR A 166 3.42 6.43 -7.52
C THR A 166 4.52 5.61 -8.22
N ASN A 167 5.60 6.30 -8.59
CA ASN A 167 6.82 5.66 -9.09
C ASN A 167 7.72 5.15 -7.96
N ASP A 168 7.48 5.58 -6.71
CA ASP A 168 8.19 5.09 -5.54
C ASP A 168 7.47 3.87 -4.95
N LEU A 169 7.80 2.69 -5.49
CA LEU A 169 7.27 1.42 -5.00
C LEU A 169 7.67 1.14 -3.54
N THR A 170 8.84 1.61 -3.11
CA THR A 170 9.32 1.39 -1.74
C THR A 170 8.45 2.14 -0.76
N GLN A 171 8.19 3.42 -1.01
CA GLN A 171 7.31 4.21 -0.16
C GLN A 171 5.88 3.68 -0.20
N ALA A 172 5.34 3.37 -1.39
CA ALA A 172 4.01 2.77 -1.51
C ALA A 172 3.85 1.47 -0.70
N THR A 173 4.87 0.61 -0.70
CA THR A 173 4.86 -0.64 0.06
C THR A 173 4.92 -0.37 1.58
N LYS A 174 5.70 0.64 2.02
CA LYS A 174 5.72 1.06 3.44
C LYS A 174 4.38 1.62 3.88
N ASP A 175 3.73 2.43 3.05
CA ASP A 175 2.41 3.01 3.34
C ASP A 175 1.35 1.91 3.45
N LEU A 176 1.36 0.94 2.52
CA LEU A 176 0.50 -0.23 2.59
C LEU A 176 0.77 -1.04 3.87
N ALA A 177 2.03 -1.37 4.16
CA ALA A 177 2.38 -2.16 5.35
C ALA A 177 2.01 -1.45 6.65
N SER A 178 2.28 -0.14 6.76
CA SER A 178 1.91 0.66 7.94
C SER A 178 0.40 0.76 8.13
N THR A 179 -0.39 0.64 7.05
CA THR A 179 -1.85 0.57 7.11
C THR A 179 -2.33 -0.83 7.53
N LEU A 180 -1.78 -1.88 6.93
CA LEU A 180 -2.30 -3.25 7.09
C LEU A 180 -1.80 -3.99 8.32
N ILE A 181 -0.53 -3.83 8.72
CA ILE A 181 0.05 -4.57 9.84
C ILE A 181 -0.67 -4.27 11.17
N PRO A 182 -0.92 -3.00 11.56
CA PRO A 182 -1.67 -2.71 12.79
C PRO A 182 -3.07 -3.32 12.76
N LYS A 183 -3.73 -3.28 11.59
CA LYS A 183 -5.06 -3.83 11.40
C LYS A 183 -5.08 -5.35 11.59
N LEU A 184 -4.21 -6.06 10.91
CA LEU A 184 -4.05 -7.51 11.02
C LEU A 184 -3.77 -7.95 12.47
N LYS A 185 -2.99 -7.17 13.22
CA LYS A 185 -2.75 -7.40 14.65
C LYS A 185 -3.99 -7.15 15.50
N SER A 186 -4.67 -6.01 15.29
CA SER A 186 -5.88 -5.66 16.05
C SER A 186 -7.02 -6.67 15.85
N GLU A 187 -7.07 -7.33 14.70
CA GLU A 187 -8.06 -8.35 14.35
C GLU A 187 -7.59 -9.77 14.72
N GLY A 188 -6.44 -9.91 15.38
CA GLY A 188 -5.89 -11.19 15.83
C GLY A 188 -5.52 -12.14 14.69
N VAL A 189 -5.30 -11.63 13.48
CA VAL A 189 -4.79 -12.42 12.34
C VAL A 189 -3.28 -12.59 12.46
N LEU A 190 -2.57 -11.53 12.87
CA LEU A 190 -1.14 -11.56 13.20
C LEU A 190 -0.92 -11.32 14.70
N ARG A 191 0.18 -11.86 15.22
CA ARG A 191 0.55 -11.74 16.65
C ARG A 191 0.91 -10.32 17.10
#